data_AF-M1C806-F1
#
_entry.id   AF-M1C806-F1
#
_cell.length_a   1.000
_cell.length_b   1.000
_cell.length_c   1.000
_cell.angle_alpha   90.00
_cell.angle_beta   90.00
_cell.angle_gamma   90.00
#
_symmetry.space_group_name_H-M   'P 1'
#
loop_
_entity.id
_entity.type
_entity.pdbx_description
1 polymer ?
#
loop_
_entity_poly.entity_id
_entity_poly.type
_entity_poly.pdbx_seq_one_letter_code
_entity_poly.pdbx_strand_id
1 'polypeptide(L)'
;MILANASAVGMQPKSDQTPISKEALRSYELVFDAVYTPRNTRLLQEATEVGATVVSGVEMFVRQALGQFKLFTNGLAPVDFMRRIVYEQF
;
A
#
# COMPACT_ATOMS: atom_id res chain seq x y z
N MET A 1 7.13 13.61 -9.62
CA MET A 1 5.73 13.73 -9.12
C MET A 1 5.31 12.45 -8.39
N ILE A 2 4.34 12.53 -7.47
CA ILE A 2 3.87 11.39 -6.66
C ILE A 2 2.40 11.11 -6.96
N LEU A 3 2.05 9.83 -7.15
CA LEU A 3 0.68 9.34 -7.22
C LEU A 3 0.34 8.58 -5.94
N ALA A 4 -0.86 8.82 -5.38
CA ALA A 4 -1.38 8.09 -4.23
C ALA A 4 -2.82 7.61 -4.52
N ASN A 5 -3.00 6.31 -4.71
CA ASN A 5 -4.34 5.73 -4.78
C ASN A 5 -4.90 5.56 -3.37
N ALA A 6 -5.98 6.28 -3.07
CA ALA A 6 -6.75 6.17 -1.82
C ALA A 6 -8.17 5.62 -2.05
N SER A 7 -8.44 5.08 -3.25
CA SER A 7 -9.70 4.43 -3.57
C SER A 7 -9.66 2.92 -3.31
N ALA A 8 -10.78 2.24 -3.47
CA ALA A 8 -10.87 0.77 -3.41
C ALA A 8 -10.60 0.09 -4.77
N VAL A 9 -10.26 0.83 -5.83
CA VAL A 9 -9.96 0.25 -7.15
C VAL A 9 -8.70 -0.61 -7.06
N GLY A 10 -8.77 -1.85 -7.55
CA GLY A 10 -7.68 -2.83 -7.47
C GLY A 10 -7.74 -3.73 -6.23
N MET A 11 -8.69 -3.49 -5.30
CA MET A 11 -8.93 -4.36 -4.15
C MET A 11 -9.67 -5.65 -4.56
N GLN A 12 -9.37 -6.77 -3.89
CA GLN A 12 -10.13 -8.01 -4.08
C GLN A 12 -11.63 -7.78 -3.85
N PRO A 13 -12.51 -8.42 -4.66
CA PRO A 13 -12.22 -9.41 -5.70
C PRO A 13 -11.88 -8.82 -7.08
N LYS A 14 -11.95 -7.50 -7.27
CA LYS A 14 -11.75 -6.81 -8.56
C LYS A 14 -10.29 -6.39 -8.75
N SER A 15 -9.37 -7.33 -8.57
CA SER A 15 -7.92 -7.09 -8.57
C SER A 15 -7.33 -6.77 -9.95
N ASP A 16 -8.10 -6.98 -11.01
CA ASP A 16 -7.74 -6.67 -12.39
C ASP A 16 -7.91 -5.17 -12.76
N GLN A 17 -8.50 -4.38 -11.85
CA GLN A 17 -8.73 -2.95 -12.06
C GLN A 17 -7.54 -2.09 -11.61
N THR A 18 -7.37 -0.94 -12.24
CA THR A 18 -6.37 0.09 -11.90
C THR A 18 -7.00 1.48 -12.06
N PRO A 19 -6.70 2.46 -11.18
CA PRO A 19 -7.35 3.77 -11.22
C PRO A 19 -6.86 4.66 -12.38
N ILE A 20 -5.69 4.38 -12.95
CA ILE A 20 -5.10 5.15 -14.06
C ILE A 20 -4.44 4.21 -15.08
N SER A 21 -4.21 4.69 -16.29
CA SER A 21 -3.51 3.89 -17.31
C SER A 21 -2.00 3.80 -17.05
N LYS A 22 -1.40 2.71 -17.53
CA LYS A 22 0.06 2.48 -17.45
C LYS A 22 0.87 3.60 -18.10
N GLU A 23 0.39 4.18 -19.19
CA GLU A 23 1.06 5.26 -19.91
C GLU A 23 1.19 6.51 -19.03
N ALA A 24 0.14 6.83 -18.27
CA ALA A 24 0.14 7.98 -17.36
C ALA A 24 1.13 7.78 -16.19
N LEU A 25 1.39 6.54 -15.77
CA LEU A 25 2.34 6.22 -14.69
C LEU A 25 3.76 6.69 -14.98
N ARG A 26 4.16 6.82 -16.26
CA ARG A 26 5.48 7.34 -16.67
C ARG A 26 5.75 8.77 -16.21
N SER A 27 4.71 9.52 -15.84
CA SER A 27 4.83 10.89 -15.32
C SER A 27 5.13 10.95 -13.82
N TYR A 28 5.15 9.80 -13.14
CA TYR A 28 5.31 9.71 -11.68
C TYR A 28 6.61 9.01 -11.32
N GLU A 29 7.29 9.55 -10.31
CA GLU A 29 8.53 8.99 -9.76
C GLU A 29 8.23 7.99 -8.65
N LEU A 30 7.10 8.19 -7.94
CA LEU A 30 6.64 7.32 -6.87
C LEU A 30 5.13 7.10 -6.99
N VAL A 31 4.73 5.85 -6.80
CA VAL A 31 3.33 5.41 -6.77
C VAL A 31 3.07 4.70 -5.44
N PHE A 32 2.15 5.25 -4.66
CA PHE A 32 1.61 4.65 -3.46
C PHE A 32 0.19 4.11 -3.72
N ASP A 33 -0.12 2.97 -3.14
CA ASP A 33 -1.46 2.39 -3.17
C ASP A 33 -1.91 2.04 -1.74
N ALA A 34 -3.04 2.59 -1.29
CA ALA A 34 -3.60 2.28 0.03
C ALA A 34 -4.18 0.87 0.09
N VAL A 35 -4.48 0.26 -1.05
CA VAL A 35 -4.93 -1.14 -1.13
C VAL A 35 -3.80 -2.06 -0.70
N TYR A 36 -4.06 -2.92 0.28
CA TYR A 36 -3.14 -3.95 0.76
C TYR A 36 -3.64 -5.38 0.53
N THR A 37 -4.85 -5.55 -0.02
CA THR A 37 -5.44 -6.85 -0.39
C THR A 37 -5.98 -6.80 -1.82
N PRO A 38 -5.22 -7.25 -2.83
CA PRO A 38 -3.92 -7.93 -2.72
C PRO A 38 -2.77 -6.97 -2.42
N ARG A 39 -1.66 -7.49 -1.87
CA ARG A 39 -0.46 -6.71 -1.54
C ARG A 39 0.18 -6.04 -2.77
N ASN A 40 0.19 -6.78 -3.88
CA ASN A 40 0.77 -6.34 -5.15
C ASN A 40 -0.35 -6.11 -6.16
N THR A 41 -1.00 -4.95 -6.09
CA THR A 41 -2.11 -4.57 -6.99
C THR A 41 -1.62 -4.37 -8.42
N ARG A 42 -2.55 -4.38 -9.39
CA ARG A 42 -2.24 -4.06 -10.78
C ARG A 42 -1.54 -2.69 -10.93
N LEU A 43 -1.96 -1.69 -10.14
CA LEU A 43 -1.34 -0.37 -10.12
C LEU A 43 0.16 -0.44 -9.76
N LEU A 44 0.50 -1.17 -8.69
CA LEU A 44 1.89 -1.30 -8.25
C LEU A 44 2.73 -2.14 -9.22
N GLN A 45 2.14 -3.17 -9.83
CA GLN A 45 2.78 -3.95 -10.88
C GLN A 45 3.13 -3.07 -12.09
N GLU A 46 2.14 -2.36 -12.65
CA GLU A 46 2.34 -1.49 -13.81
C GLU A 46 3.29 -0.32 -13.49
N ALA A 47 3.25 0.22 -12.28
CA ALA A 47 4.16 1.27 -11.82
C ALA A 47 5.62 0.78 -11.77
N THR A 48 5.84 -0.43 -11.26
CA THR A 48 7.17 -1.06 -11.25
C THR A 48 7.68 -1.27 -12.68
N GLU A 49 6.82 -1.73 -13.59
CA GLU A 49 7.17 -1.97 -15.00
C GLU A 49 7.58 -0.70 -15.76
N VAL A 50 7.09 0.48 -15.37
CA VAL A 50 7.50 1.76 -15.95
C VAL A 50 8.66 2.42 -15.21
N GLY A 51 9.21 1.77 -14.19
CA GLY A 51 10.38 2.24 -13.42
C GLY A 51 10.06 3.21 -12.28
N ALA A 52 8.79 3.36 -11.89
CA ALA A 52 8.44 4.16 -10.73
C ALA A 52 8.79 3.43 -9.42
N THR A 53 9.14 4.21 -8.39
CA THR A 53 9.26 3.67 -7.03
C THR A 53 7.87 3.32 -6.51
N VAL A 54 7.70 2.14 -5.92
CA VAL A 54 6.39 1.70 -5.41
C VAL A 54 6.37 1.63 -3.89
N VAL A 55 5.26 2.05 -3.29
CA VAL A 55 4.99 1.93 -1.85
C VAL A 55 3.68 1.20 -1.64
N SER A 56 3.74 0.02 -1.04
CA SER A 56 2.56 -0.81 -0.76
C SER A 56 1.73 -0.25 0.41
N GLY A 57 0.41 -0.48 0.35
CA GLY A 57 -0.52 -0.14 1.41
C GLY A 57 -0.21 -0.83 2.74
N VAL A 58 0.53 -1.95 2.72
CA VAL A 58 0.99 -2.64 3.93
C VAL A 58 1.83 -1.73 4.82
N GLU A 59 2.69 -0.88 4.25
CA GLU A 59 3.51 0.07 5.02
C GLU A 59 2.64 1.07 5.78
N MET A 60 1.59 1.57 5.13
CA MET A 60 0.61 2.46 5.74
C MET A 60 -0.22 1.72 6.79
N PHE A 61 -0.66 0.50 6.49
CA PHE A 61 -1.44 -0.35 7.40
C PHE A 61 -0.69 -0.65 8.71
N VAL A 62 0.61 -0.97 8.66
CA VAL A 62 1.40 -1.16 9.88
C VAL A 62 1.47 0.13 10.69
N ARG A 63 1.79 1.26 10.05
CA ARG A 63 1.98 2.55 10.75
C ARG A 63 0.70 3.02 11.43
N GLN A 64 -0.46 2.91 10.78
CA GLN A 64 -1.73 3.31 11.39
C GLN A 64 -2.09 2.39 12.56
N ALA A 65 -1.81 1.08 12.47
CA ALA A 65 -2.08 0.12 13.55
C ALA A 65 -1.24 0.42 14.79
N LEU A 66 0.04 0.82 14.62
CA LEU A 66 0.89 1.27 15.73
C LEU A 66 0.32 2.53 16.41
N GLY A 67 -0.19 3.47 15.61
CA GLY A 67 -0.85 4.68 16.13
C GLY A 67 -2.10 4.34 16.94
N GLN A 68 -2.96 3.47 16.41
CA GLN A 68 -4.15 2.99 17.10
C GLN A 68 -3.80 2.27 18.42
N PHE A 69 -2.79 1.38 18.40
CA PHE A 69 -2.33 0.69 19.61
C PHE A 69 -1.91 1.68 20.70
N LYS A 70 -1.14 2.71 20.34
CA LYS A 70 -0.73 3.77 21.28
C LYS A 70 -1.94 4.50 21.86
N LEU A 71 -2.94 4.84 21.04
CA LEU A 71 -4.15 5.51 21.50
C LEU A 71 -5.00 4.63 22.42
N PHE A 72 -5.10 3.34 22.15
CA PHE A 72 -5.92 2.42 22.93
C PHE A 72 -5.28 2.01 24.26
N THR A 73 -3.96 1.86 24.28
CA THR A 73 -3.24 1.32 25.45
C THR A 73 -2.47 2.37 26.24
N ASN A 74 -2.30 3.57 25.67
CA ASN A 74 -1.36 4.59 26.13
C ASN A 74 0.10 4.10 26.23
N GLY A 75 0.41 2.96 25.61
CA GLY A 75 1.70 2.27 25.65
C GLY A 75 2.45 2.30 24.32
N LEU A 76 3.68 1.77 24.33
CA LEU A 76 4.47 1.59 23.13
C LEU A 76 4.14 0.24 22.48
N ALA A 77 3.81 0.28 21.19
CA ALA A 77 3.57 -0.93 20.41
C ALA A 77 4.89 -1.69 20.15
N PRO A 78 4.87 -3.04 20.20
CA PRO A 78 6.03 -3.83 19.79
C PRO A 78 6.15 -3.82 18.26
N VAL A 79 6.83 -2.80 17.74
CA VAL A 79 6.87 -2.46 16.30
C VAL A 79 7.30 -3.64 15.43
N ASP A 80 8.43 -4.27 15.74
CA ASP A 80 8.99 -5.36 14.93
C ASP A 80 8.07 -6.59 14.92
N PHE A 81 7.46 -6.89 16.05
CA PHE A 81 6.48 -7.97 16.16
C PHE A 81 5.24 -7.69 15.31
N MET A 82 4.64 -6.51 15.44
CA MET A 82 3.45 -6.15 14.66
C MET A 82 3.75 -6.11 13.16
N ARG A 83 4.90 -5.55 12.76
CA ARG A 83 5.32 -5.56 11.36
C ARG A 83 5.43 -6.99 10.83
N ARG A 84 6.14 -7.87 11.54
CA ARG A 84 6.30 -9.28 11.11
C ARG A 84 4.96 -9.96 10.87
N ILE A 85 4.03 -9.86 11.82
CA ILE A 85 2.72 -10.52 11.73
C ILE A 85 1.92 -10.04 10.51
N VAL A 86 1.94 -8.73 10.21
CA VAL A 86 1.23 -8.20 9.04
C VAL A 86 1.83 -8.74 7.74
N TYR A 87 3.15 -8.76 7.59
CA TYR A 87 3.82 -9.23 6.36
C TYR A 87 3.66 -10.73 6.11
N GLU A 88 3.46 -11.52 7.18
CA GLU A 88 3.18 -12.96 7.08
C GLU A 88 1.74 -13.24 6.64
N GLN A 89 0.79 -12.34 6.94
CA GLN A 89 -0.62 -12.52 6.59
C GLN A 89 -1.01 -11.99 5.20
N PHE A 90 -0.46 -10.85 4.79
CA PHE A 90 -0.74 -10.20 3.50
C PHE A 90 0.52 -10.24 2.70
#